data_AF-A0AAW0PLW6-F1
#
_entry.id   AF-A0AAW0PLW6-F1
#
_cell.length_a   1.000
_cell.length_b   1.000
_cell.length_c   1.000
_cell.angle_alpha   90.00
_cell.angle_beta   90.00
_cell.angle_gamma   90.00
#
_symmetry.space_group_name_H-M   'P 1'
#
loop_
_entity.id
_entity.type
_entity.pdbx_description
1 polymer ?
#
loop_
_entity_poly.entity_id
_entity_poly.type
_entity_poly.pdbx_seq_one_letter_code
_entity_poly.pdbx_strand_id
1 'polypeptide(L)'
;MSDWIEINGRSEYSCGCEVSQIDDDFRCFHSCSPEPVLLFANRIDIRQVLPHRSEYTMLLNNLENAIALDFHHDHELVFWSDVTADRIMKAKLNGSNVEEVCRLDSRAQVRETTGT
;
A
#
# COMPACT_ATOMS: atom_id res chain seq x y z
N MET A 1 -15.59 -10.74 14.18
CA MET A 1 -14.59 -10.71 15.26
C MET A 1 -14.37 -9.24 15.53
N SER A 2 -15.19 -8.70 16.43
CA SER A 2 -15.32 -7.26 16.66
C SER A 2 -14.78 -7.01 18.06
N ASP A 3 -13.60 -6.42 18.16
CA ASP A 3 -13.06 -5.96 19.43
C ASP A 3 -13.82 -4.70 19.85
N TRP A 4 -14.42 -4.73 21.03
CA TRP A 4 -15.06 -3.58 21.67
C TRP A 4 -14.22 -3.17 22.87
N ILE A 5 -13.84 -1.90 22.95
CA ILE A 5 -13.23 -1.30 24.13
C ILE A 5 -14.37 -0.88 25.07
N GLU A 6 -14.42 -1.47 26.26
CA GLU A 6 -15.31 -1.05 27.34
C GLU A 6 -14.70 0.15 28.09
N ILE A 7 -15.41 1.28 28.11
CA ILE A 7 -15.10 2.40 29.00
C ILE A 7 -16.29 2.65 29.91
N ASN A 8 -16.18 2.11 31.14
CA ASN A 8 -16.99 2.36 32.34
C ASN A 8 -18.43 1.81 32.40
N GLY A 9 -18.73 1.15 33.53
CA GLY A 9 -20.00 0.49 33.85
C GLY A 9 -21.20 1.40 34.14
N ARG A 10 -21.47 2.37 33.26
CA ARG A 10 -22.79 3.01 33.10
C ARG A 10 -23.04 3.12 31.60
N SER A 11 -24.23 2.76 31.16
CA SER A 11 -24.67 2.60 29.76
C SER A 11 -24.48 3.86 28.89
N GLU A 12 -23.24 4.17 28.55
CA GLU A 12 -22.87 5.29 27.68
C GLU A 12 -21.67 4.83 26.85
N TYR A 13 -21.94 4.41 25.61
CA TYR A 13 -20.89 4.11 24.64
C TYR A 13 -20.44 5.43 24.01
N SER A 14 -19.18 5.81 24.20
CA SER A 14 -18.62 7.01 23.58
C SER A 14 -17.80 6.62 22.34
N CYS A 15 -18.25 7.04 21.15
CA CYS A 15 -17.42 7.01 19.95
C CYS A 15 -16.43 8.17 19.99
N GLY A 16 -15.16 7.90 19.69
CA GLY A 16 -14.12 8.91 19.58
C GLY A 16 -13.32 8.68 18.30
N CYS A 17 -12.86 9.76 17.69
CA CYS A 17 -11.94 9.70 16.57
C CYS A 17 -10.57 10.21 17.03
N GLU A 18 -9.53 9.44 16.79
CA GLU A 18 -8.16 9.79 17.20
C GLU A 18 -7.59 10.98 16.41
N VAL A 19 -8.05 11.20 15.17
CA VAL A 19 -7.44 12.14 14.21
C VAL A 19 -8.49 13.00 13.47
N SER A 20 -9.73 13.09 13.95
CA SER A 20 -10.82 13.63 13.10
C SER A 20 -12.03 14.21 13.84
N GLN A 21 -12.90 14.83 13.04
CA GLN A 21 -14.27 15.21 13.41
C GLN A 21 -15.22 14.04 13.15
N ILE A 22 -16.32 14.00 13.91
CA ILE A 22 -17.42 13.06 13.75
C ILE A 22 -18.54 13.79 12.99
N ASP A 23 -19.05 13.19 11.92
CA ASP A 23 -20.21 13.72 11.19
C ASP A 23 -21.55 13.34 11.87
N ASP A 24 -22.67 13.84 11.34
CA ASP A 24 -24.01 13.54 11.86
C ASP A 24 -24.36 12.03 11.78
N ASP A 25 -23.63 11.26 10.96
CA ASP A 25 -23.77 9.81 10.78
C ASP A 25 -22.80 9.00 11.68
N PHE A 26 -22.14 9.65 12.65
CA PHE A 26 -21.14 9.06 13.54
C PHE A 26 -19.90 8.48 12.83
N ARG A 27 -19.56 9.00 11.64
CA ARG A 27 -18.36 8.61 10.89
C ARG A 27 -17.22 9.58 11.18
N CYS A 28 -16.04 9.02 11.35
CA CYS A 28 -14.80 9.79 11.43
C CYS A 28 -14.41 10.31 10.05
N PHE A 29 -14.16 11.61 9.92
CA PHE A 29 -13.65 12.20 8.67
C PHE A 29 -12.55 13.25 8.92
N HIS A 30 -11.56 13.29 8.04
CA HIS A 30 -10.47 14.26 8.10
C HIS A 30 -10.71 15.36 7.06
N SER A 31 -11.17 16.54 7.51
CA SER A 31 -11.61 17.65 6.66
C SER A 31 -10.52 18.24 5.75
N CYS A 32 -9.25 17.97 6.01
CA CYS A 32 -8.11 18.46 5.22
C CYS A 32 -7.34 17.36 4.48
N SER A 33 -7.89 16.13 4.39
CA SER A 33 -7.24 15.02 3.67
C SER A 33 -7.67 15.02 2.20
N PRO A 34 -6.77 14.71 1.24
CA PRO A 34 -7.18 14.37 -0.12
C PRO A 34 -8.12 13.15 -0.11
N GLU A 35 -8.93 13.02 -1.18
CA GLU A 35 -9.82 11.88 -1.38
C GLU A 35 -8.99 10.58 -1.42
N PRO A 36 -9.33 9.56 -0.62
CA PRO A 36 -8.56 8.32 -0.57
C PRO A 36 -8.64 7.58 -1.90
N VAL A 37 -7.55 6.92 -2.27
CA VAL A 37 -7.42 6.16 -3.51
C VAL A 37 -7.10 4.70 -3.18
N LEU A 38 -7.72 3.76 -3.88
CA LEU A 38 -7.36 2.35 -3.81
C LEU A 38 -6.26 2.08 -4.84
N LEU A 39 -5.07 1.75 -4.36
CA LEU A 39 -3.94 1.30 -5.16
C LEU A 39 -3.88 -0.24 -5.12
N PHE A 40 -3.83 -0.89 -6.29
CA PHE A 40 -3.84 -2.36 -6.36
C PHE A 40 -3.01 -2.90 -7.52
N ALA A 41 -2.43 -4.09 -7.30
CA ALA A 41 -1.75 -4.86 -8.33
C ALA A 41 -2.77 -5.68 -9.13
N ASN A 42 -2.61 -5.71 -10.45
CA ASN A 42 -3.45 -6.44 -11.37
C ASN A 42 -2.58 -7.27 -12.34
N ARG A 43 -1.58 -7.96 -11.78
CA ARG A 43 -0.60 -8.83 -12.45
C ARG A 43 0.26 -8.12 -13.49
N ILE A 44 -0.33 -7.72 -14.61
CA ILE A 44 0.35 -7.08 -15.75
C ILE A 44 0.45 -5.56 -15.62
N ASP A 45 -0.25 -4.97 -14.66
CA ASP A 45 -0.24 -3.54 -14.37
C ASP A 45 -0.53 -3.25 -12.90
N ILE A 46 -0.24 -2.02 -12.47
CA ILE A 46 -0.63 -1.45 -11.17
C ILE A 46 -1.57 -0.27 -11.46
N ARG A 47 -2.69 -0.23 -10.75
CA ARG A 47 -3.79 0.71 -11.00
C ARG A 47 -4.23 1.41 -9.73
N GLN A 48 -4.84 2.56 -9.94
CA GLN A 48 -5.49 3.34 -8.91
C GLN A 48 -6.96 3.61 -9.26
N VAL A 49 -7.84 3.56 -8.26
CA VAL A 49 -9.27 3.87 -8.41
C VAL A 49 -9.76 4.70 -7.23
N LEU A 50 -10.60 5.70 -7.51
CA LEU A 50 -11.31 6.46 -6.50
C LEU A 50 -12.52 5.65 -6.02
N PRO A 51 -12.68 5.31 -4.73
CA PRO A 51 -13.74 4.40 -4.27
C PRO A 51 -15.16 4.82 -4.67
N HIS A 52 -15.40 6.13 -4.79
CA HIS A 52 -16.71 6.71 -5.07
C HIS A 52 -16.89 7.09 -6.55
N ARG A 53 -15.86 6.87 -7.39
CA ARG A 53 -15.91 7.22 -8.81
C ARG A 53 -15.46 6.03 -9.65
N SER A 54 -16.08 5.82 -10.79
CA SER A 54 -15.63 4.82 -11.77
C SER A 54 -14.36 5.27 -12.52
N GLU A 55 -13.54 6.15 -11.93
CA GLU A 55 -12.31 6.67 -12.50
C GLU A 55 -11.17 5.68 -12.24
N TYR A 56 -10.77 4.95 -13.28
CA TYR A 56 -9.65 4.01 -13.24
C TYR A 56 -8.44 4.62 -13.94
N THR A 57 -7.33 4.75 -13.21
CA THR A 57 -6.07 5.23 -13.78
C THR A 57 -5.01 4.13 -13.70
N MET A 58 -4.32 3.89 -14.81
CA MET A 58 -3.17 2.99 -14.88
C MET A 58 -1.92 3.75 -14.43
N LEU A 59 -1.23 3.25 -13.40
CA LEU A 59 -0.04 3.88 -12.83
C LEU A 59 1.23 3.31 -13.46
N LEU A 60 1.34 1.98 -13.52
CA LEU A 60 2.41 1.25 -14.19
C LEU A 60 1.81 0.19 -15.10
N ASN A 61 2.47 -0.08 -16.22
CA ASN A 61 2.06 -1.07 -17.21
C ASN A 61 3.21 -2.03 -17.55
N ASN A 62 2.89 -3.07 -18.33
CA ASN A 62 3.86 -4.04 -18.84
C ASN A 62 4.68 -4.71 -17.73
N LEU A 63 4.06 -4.97 -16.59
CA LEU A 63 4.64 -5.77 -15.51
C LEU A 63 4.51 -7.27 -15.86
N GLU A 64 5.39 -8.12 -15.33
CA GLU A 64 5.31 -9.56 -15.63
C GLU A 64 4.26 -10.23 -14.76
N ASN A 65 4.39 -10.10 -13.43
CA ASN A 65 3.44 -10.70 -12.48
C ASN A 65 3.52 -10.01 -11.11
N ALA A 66 3.03 -8.78 -11.05
CA ALA A 66 2.90 -8.02 -9.81
C ALA A 66 1.79 -8.61 -8.91
N ILE A 67 2.15 -8.98 -7.68
CA ILE A 67 1.22 -9.63 -6.72
C ILE A 67 0.96 -8.77 -5.48
N ALA A 68 1.99 -8.50 -4.68
CA ALA A 68 1.90 -7.65 -3.51
C ALA A 68 2.46 -6.27 -3.83
N LEU A 69 1.88 -5.22 -3.24
CA LEU A 69 2.41 -3.86 -3.29
C LEU A 69 2.26 -3.17 -1.94
N ASP A 70 3.09 -2.16 -1.73
CA ASP A 70 3.00 -1.21 -0.63
C ASP A 70 3.56 0.15 -1.08
N PHE A 71 3.31 1.22 -0.33
CA PHE A 71 3.68 2.57 -0.71
C PHE A 71 4.32 3.36 0.43
N HIS A 72 5.19 4.30 0.06
CA HIS A 72 5.72 5.30 0.97
C HIS A 72 5.12 6.66 0.61
N HIS A 73 4.12 7.09 1.39
CA HIS A 73 3.35 8.32 1.12
C HIS A 73 4.27 9.55 0.97
N ASP A 74 5.09 9.85 1.99
CA ASP A 74 5.87 11.10 2.02
C ASP A 74 6.97 11.20 0.96
N HIS A 75 7.41 10.06 0.42
CA HIS A 75 8.40 10.00 -0.66
C HIS A 75 7.78 9.72 -2.04
N GLU A 76 6.46 9.58 -2.08
CA GLU A 76 5.68 9.26 -3.27
C GLU A 76 6.21 8.03 -4.01
N LEU A 77 6.48 6.94 -3.28
CA LEU A 77 7.00 5.69 -3.85
C LEU A 77 5.97 4.57 -3.77
N VAL A 78 6.00 3.69 -4.77
CA VAL A 78 5.32 2.39 -4.76
C VAL A 78 6.36 1.29 -4.89
N PHE A 79 6.18 0.23 -4.13
CA PHE A 79 6.97 -0.99 -4.16
C PHE A 79 6.06 -2.15 -4.55
N TRP A 80 6.56 -3.07 -5.35
CA TRP A 80 5.82 -4.30 -5.66
C TRP A 80 6.74 -5.51 -5.79
N SER A 81 6.18 -6.68 -5.50
CA SER A 81 6.82 -7.96 -5.76
C SER A 81 6.45 -8.45 -7.15
N ASP A 82 7.43 -8.65 -8.03
CA ASP A 82 7.26 -9.39 -9.27
C ASP A 82 7.73 -10.84 -9.07
N VAL A 83 6.77 -11.76 -9.03
CA VAL A 83 7.04 -13.17 -8.69
C VAL A 83 7.58 -13.97 -9.88
N THR A 84 7.41 -13.49 -11.10
CA THR A 84 8.01 -14.15 -12.28
C THR A 84 9.47 -13.76 -12.39
N ALA A 85 9.79 -12.49 -12.14
CA ALA A 85 11.15 -11.99 -12.19
C ALA A 85 11.99 -12.30 -10.92
N ASP A 86 11.33 -12.77 -9.85
CA ASP A 86 11.88 -13.03 -8.51
C ASP A 86 12.55 -11.77 -7.91
N ARG A 87 11.83 -10.63 -7.99
CA ARG A 87 12.37 -9.30 -7.65
C ARG A 87 11.37 -8.45 -6.89
N ILE A 88 11.90 -7.58 -6.05
CA ILE A 88 11.16 -6.43 -5.52
C ILE A 88 11.58 -5.21 -6.33
N MET A 89 10.58 -4.53 -6.86
CA MET A 89 10.74 -3.34 -7.70
C MET A 89 10.17 -2.12 -6.96
N LYS A 90 10.61 -0.93 -7.35
CA LYS A 90 10.03 0.34 -6.89
C LYS A 90 9.86 1.31 -8.06
N ALA A 91 8.97 2.28 -7.88
CA ALA A 91 8.80 3.41 -8.77
C ALA A 91 8.24 4.62 -8.00
N LYS A 92 8.20 5.78 -8.64
CA LYS A 92 7.41 6.93 -8.17
C LYS A 92 5.92 6.67 -8.38
N LEU A 93 5.05 7.24 -7.53
CA LEU A 93 3.59 7.14 -7.65
C LEU A 93 3.03 7.81 -8.91
N ASN A 94 3.84 8.58 -9.63
CA ASN A 94 3.51 9.09 -10.98
C ASN A 94 3.88 8.11 -12.11
N GLY A 95 4.35 6.90 -11.79
CA GLY A 95 4.74 5.87 -12.75
C GLY A 95 6.17 5.98 -13.31
N SER A 96 6.96 6.96 -12.85
CA SER A 96 8.35 7.15 -13.31
C SER A 96 9.39 6.45 -12.42
N ASN A 97 10.64 6.41 -12.87
CA ASN A 97 11.81 5.90 -12.12
C ASN A 97 11.63 4.47 -11.60
N VAL A 98 11.25 3.57 -12.50
CA VAL A 98 11.20 2.13 -12.21
C VAL A 98 12.61 1.60 -11.96
N GLU A 99 12.83 1.02 -10.79
CA GLU A 99 14.11 0.52 -10.34
C GLU A 99 13.94 -0.83 -9.62
N GLU A 100 14.92 -1.72 -9.78
CA GLU A 100 15.02 -2.94 -8.98
C GLU A 100 15.57 -2.57 -7.59
N VAL A 101 14.88 -3.03 -6.54
CA VAL A 101 15.32 -2.84 -5.14
C VAL A 101 16.19 -4.00 -4.71
N CYS A 102 15.70 -5.22 -4.95
CA CYS A 102 16.46 -6.43 -4.70
C CYS A 102 15.96 -7.58 -5.57
N ARG A 103 16.87 -8.51 -5.81
CA ARG A 103 16.57 -9.79 -6.42
C ARG A 103 16.55 -10.85 -5.33
N LEU A 104 15.50 -11.64 -5.32
CA LEU A 104 15.39 -12.80 -4.46
C LEU A 104 16.19 -13.93 -5.10
N ASP A 105 17.51 -13.85 -5.04
CA ASP A 105 18.33 -14.99 -5.46
C ASP A 105 18.09 -16.15 -4.48
N SER A 106 17.36 -17.17 -4.93
CA SER A 106 17.36 -18.51 -4.31
C SER A 106 18.75 -19.18 -4.34
N ARG A 107 19.77 -18.51 -4.90
CA ARG A 107 21.16 -18.95 -5.01
C ARG A 107 22.18 -17.87 -4.63
N ALA A 108 21.95 -17.14 -3.54
CA ALA A 108 23.08 -16.54 -2.83
C ALA A 108 24.00 -17.68 -2.34
N GLN A 109 24.91 -18.16 -3.20
CA GLN A 109 26.06 -18.92 -2.76
C GLN A 109 26.79 -18.01 -1.79
N VAL A 110 26.83 -18.43 -0.52
CA VAL A 110 27.80 -17.92 0.44
C VAL A 110 29.14 -17.94 -0.28
N ARG A 111 29.71 -16.77 -0.54
CA ARG A 111 31.05 -16.67 -1.10
C ARG A 111 31.97 -17.32 -0.10
N GLU A 112 32.41 -18.55 -0.36
CA GLU A 112 33.50 -19.15 0.38
C GLU A 112 34.74 -18.28 0.13
N THR A 113 35.08 -17.42 1.09
CA THR A 113 36.40 -16.80 1.16
C THR A 113 37.41 -17.90 1.46
N THR A 114 37.88 -18.57 0.40
CA THR A 114 39.14 -19.29 0.45
C THR A 114 40.25 -18.26 0.33
N GLY A 115 40.95 -17.98 1.44
CA GLY A 115 42.12 -17.10 1.48
C GLY A 115 42.89 -17.33 2.77
N THR A 116 43.76 -18.35 2.77
CA THR A 116 45.24 -18.30 2.90
C THR A 116 45.74 -18.07 4.31
#